data_AF-A0A1F8TB02-F1
#
_entry.id   AF-A0A1F8TB02-F1
#
_cell.length_a   1.000
_cell.length_b   1.000
_cell.length_c   1.000
_cell.angle_alpha   90.00
_cell.angle_beta   90.00
_cell.angle_gamma   90.00
#
_symmetry.space_group_name_H-M   'P 1'
#
loop_
_entity.id
_entity.type
_entity.pdbx_description
1 polymer ?
#
loop_
_entity_poly.entity_id
_entity_poly.type
_entity_poly.pdbx_seq_one_letter_code
_entity_poly.pdbx_strand_id
1 'polypeptide(L)'
;MHQIGAVLYVGWGLFHLLAAYQVYKLGSGMPAGMVQGRLFQSAWNLAYFALFVSVVAVVYNWHNSSLGYWLNLAAASVTDIGFIIFILAPGHAPARLGSVGPTLWLLATSFSTLGVLAIAA
;
A
#
# COMPACT_ATOMS: atom_id res chain seq x y z
N MET A 1 -12.57 -7.38 -14.37
CA MET A 1 -11.30 -6.62 -14.22
C MET A 1 -11.19 -5.94 -12.86
N HIS A 2 -12.16 -5.13 -12.45
CA HIS A 2 -12.12 -4.42 -11.16
C HIS A 2 -12.01 -5.34 -9.92
N GLN A 3 -12.65 -6.52 -9.91
CA GLN A 3 -12.52 -7.50 -8.82
C GLN A 3 -11.08 -8.04 -8.68
N ILE A 4 -10.37 -8.23 -9.81
CA ILE A 4 -8.93 -8.59 -9.78
C ILE A 4 -8.15 -7.45 -9.12
N GLY A 5 -8.44 -6.20 -9.52
CA GLY A 5 -7.86 -5.01 -8.89
C GLY A 5 -8.12 -4.95 -7.37
N ALA A 6 -9.35 -5.25 -6.95
CA ALA A 6 -9.72 -5.29 -5.53
C ALA A 6 -8.96 -6.38 -4.75
N VAL A 7 -8.86 -7.60 -5.29
CA VAL A 7 -8.07 -8.69 -4.67
C VAL A 7 -6.59 -8.29 -4.57
N LEU A 8 -6.04 -7.67 -5.60
CA LEU A 8 -4.65 -7.20 -5.59
C LEU A 8 -4.43 -6.07 -4.56
N TYR A 9 -5.37 -5.14 -4.39
CA TYR A 9 -5.30 -4.13 -3.33
C TYR A 9 -5.39 -4.75 -1.92
N VAL A 10 -6.20 -5.80 -1.72
CA VAL A 10 -6.22 -6.53 -0.44
C VAL A 10 -4.89 -7.24 -0.22
N GLY A 11 -4.33 -7.89 -1.25
CA GLY A 11 -2.99 -8.49 -1.18
C GLY A 11 -1.90 -7.46 -0.85
N TRP A 12 -1.98 -6.28 -1.45
CA TRP A 12 -1.13 -5.14 -1.13
C TRP A 12 -1.26 -4.75 0.34
N GLY A 13 -2.48 -4.63 0.86
CA GLY A 13 -2.73 -4.30 2.27
C GLY A 13 -2.17 -5.34 3.23
N LEU A 14 -2.39 -6.64 2.97
CA LEU A 14 -1.83 -7.72 3.80
C LEU A 14 -0.30 -7.68 3.83
N PHE A 15 0.34 -7.45 2.67
CA PHE A 15 1.79 -7.29 2.60
C PHE A 15 2.27 -6.08 3.41
N HIS A 16 1.55 -4.95 3.36
CA HIS A 16 1.91 -3.74 4.10
C HIS A 16 1.65 -3.84 5.60
N LEU A 17 0.67 -4.64 6.05
CA LEU A 17 0.52 -4.98 7.47
C LEU A 17 1.74 -5.75 7.99
N LEU A 18 2.26 -6.69 7.20
CA LEU A 18 3.51 -7.38 7.53
C LEU A 18 4.68 -6.39 7.58
N ALA A 19 4.80 -5.50 6.59
CA ALA A 19 5.85 -4.48 6.58
C ALA A 19 5.75 -3.53 7.80
N ALA A 20 4.54 -3.08 8.15
CA ALA A 20 4.28 -2.26 9.33
C ALA A 20 4.72 -2.97 10.62
N TYR A 21 4.42 -4.26 10.74
CA TYR A 21 4.90 -5.07 11.86
C TYR A 21 6.43 -5.14 11.93
N GLN A 22 7.13 -5.28 10.79
CA GLN A 22 8.59 -5.26 10.78
C GLN A 22 9.17 -3.90 11.21
N VAL A 23 8.56 -2.79 10.77
CA VAL A 23 8.97 -1.43 11.21
C VAL A 23 8.73 -1.25 12.71
N TYR A 24 7.61 -1.76 13.24
CA TYR A 24 7.35 -1.76 14.68
C TYR A 24 8.40 -2.57 15.46
N LYS A 25 8.77 -3.77 14.98
CA LYS A 25 9.84 -4.57 15.59
C LYS A 25 11.18 -3.84 15.55
N LEU A 26 11.49 -3.15 14.45
CA LEU A 26 12.70 -2.32 14.34
C LEU A 26 12.71 -1.23 15.40
N GLY A 27 11.59 -0.49 15.57
CA GLY A 27 11.45 0.51 16.62
C GLY A 27 11.60 -0.07 18.03
N SER A 28 11.09 -1.27 18.27
CA SER A 28 11.18 -1.96 19.56
C SER A 28 12.62 -2.32 19.95
N GLY A 29 13.51 -2.47 18.98
CA GLY A 29 14.94 -2.71 19.22
C GLY A 29 15.78 -1.47 19.46
N MET A 30 15.21 -0.26 19.35
CA MET A 30 15.93 1.01 19.51
C MET A 30 15.85 1.53 20.95
N PRO A 31 16.87 2.29 21.42
CA PRO A 31 16.76 3.06 22.65
C PRO A 31 15.56 4.02 22.63
N ALA A 32 14.96 4.24 23.79
CA ALA A 32 13.86 5.19 23.92
C ALA A 32 14.29 6.60 23.49
N GLY A 33 13.53 7.20 22.58
CA GLY A 33 13.82 8.52 22.04
C GLY A 33 13.11 8.82 20.73
N MET A 34 13.44 9.95 20.11
CA MET A 34 12.77 10.42 18.89
C MET A 34 12.84 9.44 17.73
N VAL A 35 13.96 8.73 17.57
CA VAL A 35 14.13 7.73 16.49
C VAL A 35 13.14 6.58 16.67
N GLN A 36 13.05 6.00 17.87
CA GLN A 36 12.06 4.96 18.18
C GLN A 36 10.63 5.46 17.95
N GLY A 37 10.31 6.66 18.44
CA GLY A 37 8.99 7.27 18.26
C GLY A 37 8.61 7.44 16.78
N ARG A 38 9.55 7.86 15.93
CA ARG A 38 9.33 7.99 14.48
C ARG A 38 9.13 6.63 13.79
N LEU A 39 9.84 5.59 14.24
CA LEU A 39 9.63 4.23 13.72
C LEU A 39 8.25 3.70 14.09
N PHE A 40 7.80 3.88 15.34
CA PHE A 40 6.45 3.51 15.74
C PHE A 40 5.37 4.30 14.99
N GLN A 41 5.57 5.62 14.82
CA GLN A 41 4.65 6.44 14.03
C GLN A 41 4.62 5.97 12.56
N SER A 42 5.77 5.63 11.98
CA SER A 42 5.87 5.11 10.62
C SER A 42 5.14 3.77 10.47
N ALA A 43 5.34 2.85 11.41
CA ALA A 43 4.63 1.56 11.45
C ALA A 43 3.11 1.76 11.56
N TRP A 44 2.66 2.65 12.45
CA TRP A 44 1.24 3.00 12.61
C TRP A 44 0.64 3.54 11.32
N ASN A 45 1.28 4.53 10.72
CA ASN A 45 0.80 5.14 9.47
C ASN A 45 0.73 4.11 8.33
N LEU A 46 1.74 3.25 8.21
CA LEU A 46 1.77 2.20 7.19
C LEU A 46 0.64 1.18 7.40
N ALA A 47 0.40 0.75 8.65
CA ALA A 47 -0.71 -0.13 8.98
C ALA A 47 -2.07 0.53 8.67
N TYR A 48 -2.22 1.83 8.98
CA TYR A 48 -3.43 2.57 8.67
C TYR A 48 -3.70 2.63 7.16
N PHE A 49 -2.71 2.97 6.34
CA PHE A 49 -2.87 2.95 4.88
C PHE A 49 -3.17 1.56 4.34
N ALA A 50 -2.54 0.51 4.89
CA ALA A 50 -2.83 -0.88 4.54
C ALA A 50 -4.30 -1.25 4.80
N LEU A 51 -4.83 -0.89 5.96
CA LEU A 51 -6.24 -1.11 6.32
C LEU A 51 -7.16 -0.27 5.45
N PHE A 52 -6.86 1.02 5.26
CA PHE A 52 -7.64 1.92 4.43
C PHE A 52 -7.78 1.38 3.00
N VAL A 53 -6.66 1.03 2.35
CA VAL A 53 -6.66 0.49 0.99
C VAL A 53 -7.44 -0.82 0.90
N SER A 54 -7.32 -1.69 1.90
CA SER A 54 -8.05 -2.96 1.96
C SER A 54 -9.56 -2.76 2.12
N VAL A 55 -9.98 -1.89 3.03
CA VAL A 55 -11.40 -1.59 3.26
C VAL A 55 -12.01 -0.94 2.02
N VAL A 56 -11.34 0.04 1.44
CA VAL A 56 -11.80 0.69 0.21
C VAL A 56 -11.87 -0.30 -0.95
N ALA A 57 -10.91 -1.22 -1.04
CA ALA A 57 -10.92 -2.27 -2.05
C ALA A 57 -12.17 -3.16 -1.94
N VAL A 58 -12.49 -3.63 -0.74
CA VAL A 58 -13.64 -4.52 -0.49
C VAL A 58 -14.97 -3.79 -0.64
N VAL A 59 -15.09 -2.58 -0.09
CA VAL A 59 -16.37 -1.85 -0.05
C VAL A 59 -16.68 -1.14 -1.37
N TYR A 60 -15.66 -0.64 -2.07
CA TYR A 60 -15.84 0.22 -3.24
C TYR A 60 -15.25 -0.36 -4.53
N ASN A 61 -13.98 -0.77 -4.56
CA ASN A 61 -13.37 -1.27 -5.81
C ASN A 61 -13.99 -2.59 -6.27
N TRP A 62 -14.41 -3.45 -5.34
CA TRP A 62 -15.13 -4.69 -5.63
C TRP A 62 -16.43 -4.44 -6.42
N HIS A 63 -17.06 -3.27 -6.21
CA HIS A 63 -18.27 -2.84 -6.89
C HIS A 63 -18.00 -1.81 -7.99
N ASN A 64 -16.74 -1.70 -8.45
CA ASN A 64 -16.29 -0.80 -9.52
C ASN A 64 -16.64 0.69 -9.29
N SER A 65 -16.62 1.14 -8.03
CA SER A 65 -16.93 2.53 -7.68
C SER A 65 -15.81 3.49 -8.11
N SER A 66 -16.19 4.60 -8.77
CA SER A 66 -15.26 5.67 -9.14
C SER A 66 -14.60 6.32 -7.92
N LEU A 67 -15.34 6.48 -6.81
CA LEU A 67 -14.77 6.99 -5.56
C LEU A 67 -13.68 6.04 -5.03
N GLY A 68 -13.98 4.74 -4.97
CA GLY A 68 -13.01 3.72 -4.52
C GLY A 68 -11.76 3.68 -5.39
N TYR A 69 -11.92 3.84 -6.70
CA TYR A 69 -10.79 3.98 -7.63
C TYR A 69 -9.87 5.13 -7.24
N TRP A 70 -10.39 6.35 -7.09
CA TRP A 70 -9.57 7.52 -6.77
C TRP A 70 -8.94 7.44 -5.38
N LEU A 71 -9.69 6.94 -4.38
CA LEU A 71 -9.18 6.77 -3.01
C LEU A 71 -8.01 5.78 -2.96
N ASN A 72 -8.15 4.60 -3.58
CA ASN A 72 -7.08 3.60 -3.58
C ASN A 72 -5.90 4.00 -4.47
N LEU A 73 -6.16 4.64 -5.62
CA LEU A 73 -5.10 5.19 -6.45
C LEU A 73 -4.25 6.18 -5.64
N ALA A 74 -4.86 7.16 -4.98
CA ALA A 74 -4.14 8.15 -4.21
C ALA A 74 -3.37 7.54 -3.02
N ALA A 75 -4.06 6.75 -2.19
CA ALA A 75 -3.47 6.19 -0.96
C ALA A 75 -2.32 5.21 -1.23
N ALA A 76 -2.50 4.28 -2.16
CA ALA A 76 -1.45 3.32 -2.52
C ALA A 76 -0.28 4.03 -3.21
N SER A 77 -0.55 4.96 -4.13
CA SER A 77 0.51 5.69 -4.84
C SER A 77 1.38 6.52 -3.89
N VAL A 78 0.79 7.28 -2.97
CA VAL A 78 1.57 8.06 -1.99
C VAL A 78 2.46 7.17 -1.13
N THR A 79 1.94 6.00 -0.73
CA THR A 79 2.69 5.03 0.08
C THR A 79 3.89 4.46 -0.70
N ASP A 80 3.64 3.91 -1.89
CA ASP A 80 4.70 3.25 -2.66
C ASP A 80 5.69 4.23 -3.30
N ILE A 81 5.25 5.41 -3.75
CA ILE A 81 6.16 6.44 -4.28
C ILE A 81 7.11 6.91 -3.17
N GLY A 82 6.59 7.16 -1.96
CA GLY A 82 7.43 7.51 -0.81
C GLY A 82 8.43 6.41 -0.48
N PHE A 83 7.98 5.15 -0.43
CA PHE A 83 8.86 4.01 -0.21
C PHE A 83 9.93 3.87 -1.31
N ILE A 84 9.58 4.07 -2.58
CA ILE A 84 10.53 3.99 -3.69
C ILE A 84 11.61 5.05 -3.54
N ILE A 85 11.23 6.31 -3.32
CA ILE A 85 12.16 7.44 -3.24
C ILE A 85 13.10 7.30 -2.04
N PHE A 86 12.57 6.95 -0.87
CA PHE A 86 13.34 7.01 0.37
C PHE A 86 13.98 5.69 0.78
N ILE A 87 13.53 4.54 0.26
CA ILE A 87 13.99 3.21 0.72
C ILE A 87 14.50 2.35 -0.44
N LEU A 88 13.69 2.15 -1.48
CA LEU A 88 14.03 1.19 -2.54
C LEU A 88 15.11 1.71 -3.49
N ALA A 89 14.94 2.91 -4.05
CA ALA A 89 15.89 3.50 -4.98
C ALA A 89 17.27 3.77 -4.35
N PRO A 90 17.38 4.22 -3.08
CA PRO A 90 18.66 4.33 -2.39
C PRO A 90 19.31 2.99 -2.02
N GLY A 91 18.61 1.86 -2.18
CA GLY A 91 19.14 0.52 -1.88
C GLY A 91 19.09 0.12 -0.41
N HIS A 92 18.24 0.76 0.41
CA HIS A 92 18.09 0.39 1.83
C HIS A 92 17.31 -0.92 2.03
N ALA A 93 16.55 -1.37 1.02
CA ALA A 93 15.85 -2.65 1.02
C ALA A 93 16.32 -3.53 -0.15
N PRO A 94 16.38 -4.87 0.03
CA PRO A 94 16.66 -5.79 -1.07
C PRO A 94 15.64 -5.64 -2.20
N ALA A 95 16.10 -5.34 -3.42
CA ALA A 95 15.24 -5.01 -4.55
C ALA A 95 14.13 -6.04 -4.81
N ARG A 96 14.45 -7.33 -4.70
CA ARG A 96 13.49 -8.43 -4.95
C ARG A 96 12.31 -8.44 -3.99
N LEU A 97 12.54 -8.18 -2.70
CA LEU A 97 11.47 -8.18 -1.70
C LEU A 97 10.80 -6.80 -1.63
N GLY A 98 11.57 -5.72 -1.81
CA GLY A 98 11.07 -4.35 -1.80
C GLY A 98 10.15 -4.02 -2.98
N SER A 99 10.28 -4.70 -4.12
CA SER A 99 9.43 -4.44 -5.30
C SER A 99 8.03 -5.05 -5.21
N VAL A 100 7.74 -5.91 -4.22
CA VAL A 100 6.45 -6.63 -4.13
C VAL A 100 5.29 -5.66 -3.91
N GLY A 101 5.42 -4.71 -2.98
CA GLY A 101 4.42 -3.66 -2.73
C GLY A 101 4.10 -2.85 -3.99
N PRO A 102 5.11 -2.19 -4.61
CA PRO A 102 4.93 -1.44 -5.84
C PRO A 102 4.33 -2.25 -6.99
N THR A 103 4.71 -3.52 -7.12
CA THR A 103 4.16 -4.41 -8.17
C THR A 103 2.68 -4.67 -7.94
N LEU A 104 2.29 -5.00 -6.70
CA LEU A 104 0.88 -5.20 -6.35
C LEU A 104 0.06 -3.91 -6.58
N TRP A 105 0.60 -2.75 -6.22
CA TRP A 105 -0.05 -1.46 -6.45
C TRP A 105 -0.27 -1.16 -7.93
N LEU A 106 0.78 -1.32 -8.76
CA LEU A 106 0.68 -1.05 -10.19
C LEU A 106 -0.35 -1.98 -10.86
N LEU A 107 -0.29 -3.28 -10.55
CA LEU A 107 -1.26 -4.25 -11.08
C LEU A 107 -2.68 -3.94 -10.59
N ALA A 108 -2.87 -3.70 -9.29
CA ALA A 108 -4.17 -3.38 -8.72
C ALA A 108 -4.80 -2.14 -9.37
N THR A 109 -3.97 -1.11 -9.56
CA THR A 109 -4.35 0.13 -10.22
C THR A 109 -4.73 -0.12 -11.68
N SER A 110 -3.89 -0.82 -12.45
CA SER A 110 -4.18 -1.12 -13.87
C SER A 110 -5.50 -1.87 -14.05
N PHE A 111 -5.74 -2.93 -13.27
CA PHE A 111 -7.00 -3.68 -13.35
C PHE A 111 -8.22 -2.87 -12.91
N SER A 112 -8.05 -1.97 -11.94
CA SER A 112 -9.11 -1.04 -11.51
C SER A 112 -9.39 0.03 -12.56
N THR A 113 -8.36 0.61 -13.19
CA THR A 113 -8.48 1.57 -14.30
C THR A 113 -9.24 0.94 -15.48
N LEU A 114 -8.87 -0.28 -15.88
CA LEU A 114 -9.60 -1.01 -16.93
C LEU A 114 -11.07 -1.25 -16.56
N GLY A 115 -11.36 -1.48 -15.28
CA GLY A 115 -12.73 -1.60 -14.78
C GLY A 115 -13.55 -0.31 -14.92
N VAL A 116 -12.97 0.82 -14.53
CA VAL A 116 -13.64 2.13 -14.62
C VAL A 116 -13.81 2.58 -16.07
N LEU A 117 -12.80 2.38 -16.92
CA LEU A 117 -12.87 2.75 -18.34
C LEU A 117 -13.93 1.96 -19.10
N ALA A 118 -14.18 0.70 -18.71
CA ALA A 118 -15.23 -0.12 -19.32
C ALA A 118 -16.67 0.37 -18.99
N ILE A 119 -16.86 1.26 -18.00
CA ILE A 119 -18.14 1.93 -17.75
C ILE A 119 -18.32 3.16 -18.66
N ALA A 120 -17.21 3.78 -19.06
CA ALA A 120 -17.22 5.04 -19.83
C ALA A 120 -17.27 4.83 -21.36
N ALA A 121 -17.24 3.57 -21.81
CA ALA A 121 -17.33 3.16 -23.21
C ALA A 121 -18.74 2.60 -23.51
#